data_AF-A0AAV0UZ84-F1
#
_entry.id   AF-A0AAV0UZ84-F1
#
_cell.length_a   1.000
_cell.length_b   1.000
_cell.length_c   1.000
_cell.angle_alpha   90.00
_cell.angle_beta   90.00
_cell.angle_gamma   90.00
#
_symmetry.space_group_name_H-M   'P 1'
#
loop_
_entity.id
_entity.type
_entity.pdbx_description
1 polymer ?
#
loop_
_entity_poly.entity_id
_entity_poly.type
_entity_poly.pdbx_seq_one_letter_code
_entity_poly.pdbx_strand_id
1 'polypeptide(L)'
;MKLLKKQISEKDGAGSVVLRAEDPEDMWHTYNLIHVGDSVKTTTMRKVGKEGVTGPTSSRRVHMTLQIEVEQVNVDPVLGVLRIRGKWIIKSQNVSGTQCKNSCINRDFALTKAAAGCHAAGTD
;
A
#
# COMPACT_ATOMS: atom_id res chain seq x y z
N MET A 1 16.66 5.78 -3.40
CA MET A 1 15.33 5.39 -3.94
C MET A 1 15.43 5.16 -5.43
N LYS A 2 14.77 4.13 -5.98
CA LYS A 2 14.69 3.90 -7.43
C LYS A 2 13.28 4.08 -7.97
N LEU A 3 13.15 4.88 -9.02
CA LEU A 3 11.93 5.04 -9.82
C LEU A 3 11.89 3.95 -10.90
N LEU A 4 11.00 2.97 -10.74
CA LEU A 4 10.85 1.83 -11.65
C LEU A 4 9.89 2.12 -12.81
N LYS A 5 8.88 2.96 -12.58
CA LYS A 5 7.91 3.39 -13.61
C LYS A 5 7.34 4.76 -13.26
N LYS A 6 7.12 5.62 -14.26
CA LYS A 6 6.45 6.92 -14.12
C LYS A 6 5.34 7.02 -15.17
N GLN A 7 4.12 7.32 -14.73
CA GLN A 7 2.97 7.60 -15.60
C GLN A 7 2.18 8.76 -14.97
N ILE A 8 2.55 10.00 -15.28
CA ILE A 8 1.94 11.22 -14.72
C ILE A 8 1.39 12.05 -15.88
N SER A 9 0.14 12.52 -15.75
CA SER A 9 -0.49 13.49 -16.65
C SER A 9 0.18 14.85 -16.47
N GLU A 10 0.74 15.41 -17.54
CA GLU A 10 1.31 16.76 -17.55
C GLU A 10 0.23 17.86 -17.37
N LYS A 11 -1.05 17.53 -17.58
CA LYS A 11 -2.16 18.48 -17.47
C LYS A 11 -2.63 18.71 -16.02
N ASP A 12 -2.72 17.63 -15.25
CA ASP A 12 -3.48 17.62 -13.98
C ASP A 12 -2.64 17.12 -12.78
N GLY A 13 -1.39 16.74 -13.00
CA GLY A 13 -0.51 16.11 -12.00
C GLY A 13 -0.93 14.70 -11.55
N ALA A 14 -2.13 14.25 -11.95
CA ALA A 14 -2.66 12.91 -11.68
C ALA A 14 -1.78 11.83 -12.29
N GLY A 15 -1.59 10.71 -11.59
CA GLY A 15 -0.76 9.64 -12.14
C GLY A 15 -0.38 8.55 -11.16
N SER A 16 0.43 7.62 -11.65
CA SER A 16 1.00 6.53 -10.88
C SER A 16 2.52 6.45 -11.08
N VAL A 17 3.25 6.24 -9.98
CA VAL A 17 4.69 5.98 -9.96
C VAL A 17 4.95 4.66 -9.25
N VAL A 18 5.84 3.83 -9.79
CA VAL A 18 6.33 2.63 -9.11
C VAL A 18 7.70 2.94 -8.56
N LEU A 19 7.84 2.83 -7.24
CA LEU A 19 9.03 3.18 -6.48
C LEU A 19 9.56 1.94 -5.75
N ARG A 20 10.88 1.88 -5.62
CA ARG A 20 11.60 0.98 -4.71
C ARG A 20 12.37 1.82 -3.71
N ALA A 21 12.05 1.67 -2.44
CA ALA A 21 12.84 2.17 -1.33
C ALA A 21 13.89 1.11 -0.98
N GLU A 22 15.17 1.49 -0.95
CA GLU A 22 16.30 0.60 -0.71
C GLU A 22 16.97 0.90 0.63
N ASP A 23 17.03 2.18 1.02
CA ASP A 23 17.68 2.66 2.25
C ASP A 23 16.68 3.30 3.24
N PRO A 24 17.01 3.45 4.53
CA PRO A 24 16.13 4.09 5.51
C PRO A 24 15.75 5.55 5.16
N GLU A 25 16.64 6.28 4.50
CA GLU A 25 16.38 7.63 3.99
C GLU A 25 15.26 7.65 2.93
N ASP A 26 15.13 6.58 2.14
CA ASP A 26 14.03 6.45 1.17
C ASP A 26 12.67 6.31 1.85
N MET A 27 12.62 5.78 3.08
CA MET A 27 11.37 5.68 3.84
C MET A 27 10.91 7.06 4.30
N TRP A 28 11.85 7.94 4.66
CA TRP A 28 11.57 9.35 4.94
C TRP A 28 11.10 10.09 3.69
N HIS A 29 11.78 9.92 2.55
CA HIS A 29 11.30 10.49 1.29
C HIS A 29 9.92 9.95 0.87
N THR A 30 9.67 8.65 1.08
CA THR A 30 8.37 8.03 0.78
C THR A 30 7.26 8.61 1.66
N TYR A 31 7.53 8.84 2.96
CA TYR A 31 6.58 9.52 3.86
C TYR A 31 6.16 10.89 3.33
N ASN A 32 7.11 11.70 2.86
CA ASN A 32 6.84 13.03 2.30
C ASN A 32 6.11 12.99 0.93
N LEU A 33 6.10 11.86 0.22
CA LEU A 33 5.37 11.70 -1.04
C LEU A 33 3.92 11.25 -0.84
N ILE A 34 3.66 10.38 0.13
CA ILE A 34 2.36 9.73 0.35
C ILE A 34 1.47 10.59 1.25
N HIS A 35 0.31 10.97 0.74
CA HIS A 35 -0.68 11.80 1.43
C HIS A 35 -1.99 11.02 1.67
N VAL A 36 -2.83 11.52 2.58
CA VAL A 36 -4.19 10.99 2.80
C VAL A 36 -5.01 11.15 1.51
N GLY A 37 -5.75 10.11 1.12
CA GLY A 37 -6.47 10.04 -0.15
C GLY A 37 -5.65 9.50 -1.34
N ASP A 38 -4.32 9.39 -1.22
CA ASP A 38 -3.53 8.67 -2.24
C ASP A 38 -3.87 7.17 -2.23
N SER A 39 -3.68 6.50 -3.36
CA SER A 39 -3.79 5.03 -3.43
C SER A 39 -2.42 4.37 -3.50
N VAL A 40 -2.14 3.47 -2.55
CA VAL A 40 -0.90 2.69 -2.50
C VAL A 40 -1.19 1.23 -2.82
N LYS A 41 -0.48 0.69 -3.81
CA LYS A 41 -0.54 -0.71 -4.23
C LYS A 41 0.79 -1.39 -4.02
N THR A 42 0.80 -2.53 -3.33
CA THR A 42 2.01 -3.30 -3.02
C THR A 42 1.74 -4.80 -3.10
N THR A 43 2.79 -5.59 -3.35
CA THR A 43 2.68 -7.06 -3.42
C THR A 43 3.35 -7.68 -2.20
N THR A 44 2.59 -8.45 -1.42
CA THR A 44 3.05 -9.11 -0.19
C THR A 44 2.84 -10.61 -0.30
N MET A 45 3.79 -11.43 0.20
CA MET A 45 3.54 -12.86 0.43
C MET A 45 2.85 -13.04 1.78
N ARG A 46 1.71 -13.74 1.83
CA ARG A 46 1.00 -14.03 3.09
C ARG A 46 0.67 -15.51 3.24
N LYS A 47 0.71 -15.99 4.48
CA LYS A 47 0.30 -17.35 4.84
C LYS A 47 -1.23 -17.36 4.94
N VAL A 48 -1.89 -18.00 3.99
CA VAL A 48 -3.34 -18.26 4.01
C VAL A 48 -3.53 -19.65 4.60
N GLY A 49 -4.24 -19.75 5.73
CA GLY A 49 -4.70 -21.02 6.27
C GLY A 49 -5.94 -21.49 5.52
N LYS A 50 -6.03 -22.78 5.21
CA LYS A 50 -7.31 -23.43 4.93
C LYS A 50 -7.70 -24.23 6.18
N GLU A 51 -8.80 -23.84 6.80
CA GLU A 51 -9.45 -24.69 7.79
C GLU A 51 -10.10 -25.87 7.06
N GLY A 52 -9.62 -27.08 7.37
CA GLY A 52 -10.26 -28.32 6.93
C GLY A 52 -11.21 -28.79 8.01
N VAL A 53 -12.44 -29.13 7.63
CA VAL A 53 -13.51 -29.53 8.57
C VAL A 53 -13.16 -30.82 9.34
N THR A 54 -12.26 -31.65 8.80
CA THR A 54 -11.90 -32.97 9.33
C THR A 54 -10.43 -33.36 9.03
N GLY A 55 -9.46 -32.45 9.23
CA GLY A 55 -8.05 -32.78 9.02
C GLY A 55 -7.05 -31.65 9.29
N PRO A 56 -5.73 -31.94 9.27
CA PRO A 56 -4.68 -31.01 9.67
C PRO A 56 -4.68 -29.72 8.83
N THR A 57 -4.58 -28.58 9.51
CA THR A 57 -4.64 -27.23 8.92
C THR A 57 -3.50 -26.98 7.93
N SER A 58 -3.76 -27.24 6.65
CA SER A 58 -2.82 -26.91 5.58
C SER A 58 -2.74 -25.39 5.39
N SER A 59 -1.53 -24.88 5.21
CA SER A 59 -1.29 -23.44 5.08
C SER A 59 -0.38 -23.16 3.89
N ARG A 60 -0.82 -22.26 3.00
CA ARG A 60 -0.14 -21.94 1.75
C ARG A 60 0.35 -20.49 1.79
N ARG A 61 1.59 -20.26 1.38
CA ARG A 61 2.07 -18.89 1.09
C ARG A 61 1.52 -18.47 -0.27
N VAL A 62 0.78 -17.38 -0.30
CA VAL A 62 0.13 -16.82 -1.50
C VAL A 62 0.70 -15.43 -1.75
N HIS A 63 1.06 -15.14 -3.01
CA HIS A 63 1.36 -13.78 -3.44
C HIS A 63 0.06 -12.99 -3.54
N MET A 64 -0.02 -11.88 -2.82
CA MET A 64 -1.21 -11.04 -2.76
C MET A 64 -0.84 -9.61 -3.11
N THR A 65 -1.47 -9.10 -4.16
CA THR A 65 -1.43 -7.68 -4.49
C THR A 65 -2.51 -6.98 -3.69
N LEU A 66 -2.10 -6.06 -2.82
CA LEU A 66 -2.97 -5.28 -1.96
C LEU A 66 -3.01 -3.85 -2.51
N GLN A 67 -4.18 -3.23 -2.57
CA GLN A 67 -4.33 -1.82 -2.89
C GLN A 67 -5.19 -1.15 -1.83
N ILE A 68 -4.62 -0.13 -1.19
CA ILE A 68 -5.24 0.63 -0.12
C ILE A 68 -5.38 2.10 -0.50
N GLU A 69 -6.42 2.73 0.03
CA GLU A 69 -6.62 4.17 0.07
C GLU A 69 -6.04 4.68 1.39
N VAL A 70 -5.12 5.63 1.34
CA VAL A 70 -4.36 6.08 2.52
C VAL A 70 -5.25 6.91 3.45
N GLU A 71 -5.39 6.46 4.70
CA GLU A 71 -6.06 7.21 5.77
C GLU A 71 -5.06 7.80 6.77
N GLN A 72 -3.94 7.12 7.00
CA GLN A 72 -2.90 7.57 7.93
C GLN A 72 -1.54 7.01 7.51
N VAL A 73 -0.50 7.86 7.53
CA VAL A 73 0.90 7.46 7.31
C VAL A 73 1.70 7.77 8.56
N ASN A 74 2.50 6.83 9.04
CA ASN A 74 3.44 7.02 10.15
C ASN A 74 4.81 6.43 9.81
N VAL A 75 5.89 7.13 10.15
CA VAL A 75 7.26 6.58 10.14
C VAL A 75 7.64 6.17 11.56
N ASP A 76 8.27 5.02 11.68
CA ASP A 76 9.04 4.63 12.86
C ASP A 76 10.51 5.05 12.63
N PRO A 77 10.99 6.15 13.25
CA PRO A 77 12.33 6.68 12.98
C PRO A 77 13.44 5.81 13.58
N VAL A 78 13.12 4.93 14.53
CA VAL A 78 14.09 4.03 15.16
C VAL A 78 14.26 2.75 14.35
N LEU A 79 13.15 2.20 13.82
CA LEU A 79 13.18 1.00 12.97
C LEU A 79 13.41 1.32 11.49
N GLY A 80 13.29 2.57 11.07
CA GLY A 80 13.32 2.96 9.65
C GLY A 80 12.15 2.38 8.85
N VAL A 81 10.97 2.22 9.47
CA VAL A 81 9.82 1.54 8.86
C VAL A 81 8.66 2.50 8.62
N LEU A 82 8.20 2.57 7.37
CA LEU A 82 6.96 3.23 7.01
C LEU A 82 5.74 2.32 7.26
N ARG A 83 4.72 2.86 7.94
CA ARG A 83 3.45 2.18 8.25
C ARG A 83 2.28 2.98 7.66
N ILE A 84 1.49 2.33 6.81
CA ILE A 84 0.34 2.97 6.13
C ILE A 84 -0.97 2.30 6.52
N ARG A 85 -1.87 3.03 7.17
CA ARG A 85 -3.25 2.59 7.42
C ARG A 85 -4.17 3.13 6.36
N GLY A 86 -5.21 2.37 6.04
CA GLY A 86 -6.08 2.68 4.93
C GLY A 86 -7.20 1.68 4.69
N LYS A 87 -8.21 2.12 3.94
CA LYS A 87 -9.30 1.27 3.44
C LYS A 87 -8.82 0.43 2.27
N TRP A 88 -9.40 -0.76 2.09
CA TRP A 88 -9.06 -1.65 0.98
C TRP A 88 -9.88 -1.33 -0.26
N ILE A 89 -9.20 -0.98 -1.36
CA ILE A 89 -9.84 -0.72 -2.66
C ILE A 89 -10.04 -2.04 -3.43
N ILE A 90 -9.02 -2.91 -3.43
CA ILE A 90 -9.06 -4.20 -4.14
C ILE A 90 -9.05 -5.35 -3.15
N LYS A 91 -10.15 -6.11 -3.08
CA LYS A 91 -10.23 -7.37 -2.34
C LYS A 91 -9.57 -8.49 -3.14
N SER A 92 -8.49 -9.05 -2.60
CA SER A 92 -7.94 -10.33 -3.06
C SER A 92 -8.93 -11.46 -2.78
N GLN A 93 -9.24 -12.27 -3.80
CA GLN A 93 -10.32 -13.29 -3.80
C GLN A 93 -10.25 -14.38 -2.69
N ASN A 94 -9.14 -14.47 -1.94
CA ASN A 94 -8.83 -15.58 -1.04
C ASN A 94 -8.67 -15.21 0.44
N VAL A 95 -9.04 -13.99 0.87
CA VAL A 95 -8.91 -13.58 2.29
C VAL A 95 -10.16 -12.85 2.79
N SER A 96 -10.97 -13.56 3.57
CA SER A 96 -12.03 -13.03 4.43
C SER A 96 -11.44 -12.53 5.75
N GLY A 97 -10.81 -11.35 5.74
CA GLY A 97 -10.18 -10.77 6.92
C GLY A 97 -10.15 -9.24 6.88
N THR A 98 -10.88 -8.60 7.78
CA THR A 98 -11.21 -7.16 7.75
C THR A 98 -10.04 -6.21 8.05
N GLN A 99 -8.85 -6.70 8.40
CA GLN A 99 -7.76 -5.82 8.82
C GLN A 99 -6.36 -6.34 8.48
N CYS A 100 -5.55 -5.43 7.91
CA CYS A 100 -4.11 -5.59 7.75
C CYS A 100 -3.40 -4.77 8.83
N LYS A 101 -2.77 -5.42 9.80
CA LYS A 101 -2.04 -4.72 10.87
C LYS A 101 -0.59 -4.34 10.51
N ASN A 102 -0.03 -4.91 9.43
CA ASN A 102 1.37 -4.69 9.02
C ASN A 102 1.45 -4.47 7.50
N SER A 103 1.46 -3.19 7.11
CA SER A 103 1.70 -2.67 5.76
C SER A 103 3.12 -2.10 5.67
N CYS A 104 4.11 -2.94 5.96
CA CYS A 104 5.52 -2.57 5.81
C CYS A 104 5.86 -2.54 4.31
N ILE A 105 6.21 -1.36 3.77
CA ILE A 105 6.72 -1.23 2.41
C ILE A 105 8.19 -1.65 2.43
N ASN A 106 8.48 -2.90 2.08
CA ASN A 106 9.84 -3.47 2.15
C ASN A 106 10.49 -3.76 0.78
N ARG A 107 9.86 -3.37 -0.34
CA ARG A 107 10.46 -3.39 -1.69
C ARG A 107 9.74 -2.41 -2.62
N ASP A 108 8.79 -2.92 -3.39
CA ASP A 108 8.19 -2.22 -4.53
C ASP A 108 6.76 -1.84 -4.19
N PHE A 109 6.41 -0.58 -4.46
CA PHE A 109 5.06 -0.07 -4.30
C PHE A 109 4.72 0.87 -5.47
N ALA A 110 3.48 0.83 -5.91
CA ALA A 110 2.93 1.85 -6.78
C ALA A 110 2.16 2.86 -5.94
N LEU A 111 2.56 4.12 -6.02
CA LEU A 111 1.83 5.26 -5.48
C LEU A 111 1.03 5.89 -6.62
N THR A 112 -0.28 6.03 -6.43
CA THR A 112 -1.19 6.69 -7.36
C THR A 112 -1.79 7.92 -6.70
N LYS A 113 -1.59 9.08 -7.32
CA LYS A 113 -2.19 10.36 -6.91
C LYS A 113 -3.39 10.68 -7.81
N ALA A 114 -4.49 11.12 -7.20
CA ALA A 114 -5.62 11.71 -7.91
C ALA A 114 -5.26 13.09 -8.48
N ALA A 115 -6.08 13.61 -9.39
CA ALA A 115 -5.94 14.99 -9.87
C ALA A 115 -6.16 15.99 -8.72
N ALA A 116 -5.34 17.03 -8.66
CA ALA A 116 -5.37 18.03 -7.58
C ALA A 116 -6.67 18.87 -7.52
N GLY A 117 -7.59 18.70 -8.48
CA GLY A 117 -8.91 19.35 -8.52
C GLY A 117 -10.06 18.52 -7.92
N CYS A 118 -9.80 17.32 -7.38
CA CYS A 118 -10.86 16.41 -6.90
C CYS A 118 -10.84 16.18 -5.39
N HIS A 119 -10.60 17.22 -4.59
CA HIS A 119 -11.13 17.23 -3.23
C HIS A 119 -12.65 17.35 -3.31
N ALA A 120 -13.33 16.19 -3.28
CA ALA A 120 -14.77 16.16 -3.09
C ALA A 120 -15.10 16.85 -1.76
N ALA A 121 -15.94 17.88 -1.82
CA ALA A 121 -16.45 18.54 -0.65
C ALA A 121 -17.29 17.55 0.18
N GLY A 122 -16.76 17.14 1.33
CA GLY A 122 -17.54 16.74 2.49
C GLY A 122 -17.48 17.90 3.47
N THR A 123 -18.49 18.78 3.46
CA THR A 123 -19.65 18.78 4.38
C THR A 123 -19.28 19.20 5.79
N ASP A 124 -19.95 20.27 6.24
CA ASP A 124 -19.94 20.83 7.59
C ASP A 124 -20.25 19.81 8.71
#